data_AF-L2FUP7-F1
#
_entry.id   AF-L2FUP7-F1
#
_cell.length_a   1.000
_cell.length_b   1.000
_cell.length_c   1.000
_cell.angle_alpha   90.00
_cell.angle_beta   90.00
_cell.angle_gamma   90.00
#
_symmetry.space_group_name_H-M   'P 1'
#
loop_
_entity.id
_entity.type
_entity.pdbx_description
1 polymer ?
#
loop_
_entity_poly.entity_id
_entity_poly.type
_entity_poly.pdbx_seq_one_letter_code
_entity_poly.pdbx_strand_id
1 'polypeptide(L)'
;MLLRPIYLLTASAVAVWAQQAPLTGSKGNCLSSSNANRAAALSTCCPTQAIEGKGTVDGTVFTYACGKYASPYESSGQNTASPRDCAQLCAQDPTCVAASWAGRNGLCYVTREGSSFGPRPGENFILMAKTEETPTDDPSLADPAAIAQCNNEKDAIRREMTNQCEMEVQGQKAAHQSALRQAEDRCKEEKAQCEADKSRQVTAARDQCNADKAGLEHDREMCEEEKNQQSQQCESQVDGLQKQVKDLEDQVRSGSGSGSGSGTGSGSGSGSGTGSGTGSGSGTGSGSSSGSGSNTFLQSGDSDCESISTFANCKPGCKRFAIDGVPYELRCNAFAQRTALQKSNAYATINECLAYKCNKESNCLGVGWQPNGWCVFHYPAKPGLPANVVPAGGNRHNVMKVNL
;
A
#
# COMPACT_ATOMS: atom_id res chain seq x y z
N MET A 1 21.15 -32.18 -63.79
CA MET A 1 22.35 -31.45 -64.24
C MET A 1 22.01 -29.97 -64.13
N LEU A 2 22.55 -29.15 -63.23
CA LEU A 2 23.93 -28.96 -62.83
C LEU A 2 23.98 -28.49 -61.36
N LEU A 3 24.89 -29.07 -60.57
CA LEU A 3 25.27 -28.54 -59.27
C LEU A 3 26.11 -27.27 -59.44
N ARG A 4 25.86 -26.25 -58.63
CA ARG A 4 26.80 -25.13 -58.40
C ARG A 4 27.08 -25.01 -56.90
N PRO A 5 28.36 -24.90 -56.49
CA PRO A 5 28.74 -24.87 -55.08
C PRO A 5 28.59 -23.47 -54.50
N ILE A 6 27.97 -23.36 -53.33
CA ILE A 6 27.93 -22.15 -52.50
C ILE A 6 29.21 -22.15 -51.66
N TYR A 7 30.14 -21.24 -51.96
CA TYR A 7 31.27 -20.93 -51.10
C TYR A 7 30.78 -20.02 -49.96
N LEU A 8 30.70 -20.57 -48.74
CA LEU A 8 30.55 -19.79 -47.51
C LEU A 8 31.93 -19.38 -47.01
N LEU A 9 32.27 -18.09 -47.16
CA LEU A 9 33.39 -17.46 -46.47
C LEU A 9 32.99 -17.22 -45.01
N THR A 10 33.41 -18.08 -44.10
CA THR A 10 33.35 -17.82 -42.65
C THR A 10 34.56 -16.98 -42.25
N ALA A 11 34.33 -15.70 -41.93
CA ALA A 11 35.31 -14.89 -41.22
C ALA A 11 35.38 -15.35 -39.76
N SER A 12 36.35 -16.19 -39.43
CA SER A 12 36.69 -16.54 -38.05
C SER A 12 37.41 -15.37 -37.39
N ALA A 13 36.69 -14.60 -36.57
CA ALA A 13 37.30 -13.67 -35.63
C ALA A 13 38.03 -14.49 -34.54
N VAL A 14 39.35 -14.52 -34.61
CA VAL A 14 40.19 -15.08 -33.54
C VAL A 14 40.22 -14.06 -32.42
N ALA A 15 39.34 -14.22 -31.43
CA ALA A 15 39.50 -13.52 -30.16
C ALA A 15 40.74 -14.10 -29.47
N VAL A 16 41.86 -13.37 -29.53
CA VAL A 16 43.03 -13.66 -28.73
C VAL A 16 42.66 -13.35 -27.27
N TRP A 17 42.31 -14.38 -26.52
CA TRP A 17 42.21 -14.27 -25.07
C TRP A 17 43.64 -14.19 -24.55
N ALA A 18 44.03 -13.02 -24.07
CA ALA A 18 45.24 -12.89 -23.27
C ALA A 18 45.09 -13.79 -22.04
N GLN A 19 45.81 -14.92 -22.05
CA GLN A 19 46.01 -15.73 -20.86
C GLN A 19 46.85 -14.90 -19.89
N GLN A 20 46.19 -14.28 -18.92
CA GLN A 20 46.85 -13.74 -17.76
C GLN A 20 47.44 -14.93 -17.00
N ALA A 21 48.75 -14.90 -16.80
CA ALA A 21 49.44 -15.84 -15.93
C ALA A 21 48.74 -15.88 -14.56
N PRO A 22 48.59 -17.04 -13.92
CA PRO A 22 47.99 -17.11 -12.60
C PRO A 22 48.97 -16.50 -11.59
N LEU A 23 48.74 -15.23 -11.25
CA LEU A 23 49.32 -14.63 -10.07
C LEU A 23 48.76 -15.39 -8.86
N THR A 24 49.65 -16.06 -8.17
CA THR A 24 49.39 -16.80 -6.94
C THR A 24 48.67 -15.93 -5.91
N GLY A 25 47.43 -16.30 -5.57
CA GLY A 25 46.79 -15.97 -4.29
C GLY A 25 46.05 -14.62 -4.19
N SER A 26 44.93 -14.47 -4.92
CA SER A 26 43.89 -13.49 -4.60
C SER A 26 43.40 -13.66 -3.15
N LYS A 27 43.49 -12.61 -2.32
CA LYS A 27 42.94 -12.56 -0.96
C LYS A 27 42.03 -11.34 -0.76
N GLY A 28 40.82 -11.44 -1.34
CA GLY A 28 39.57 -10.80 -0.91
C GLY A 28 39.48 -9.27 -0.85
N ASN A 29 38.51 -8.69 -1.58
CA ASN A 29 38.12 -7.26 -1.56
C ASN A 29 37.45 -6.80 -0.23
N CYS A 30 37.61 -7.56 0.85
CA CYS A 30 37.05 -7.17 2.14
C CYS A 30 37.81 -5.96 2.69
N LEU A 31 37.09 -5.01 3.27
CA LEU A 31 37.59 -3.73 3.78
C LEU A 31 37.95 -2.69 2.72
N SER A 32 37.77 -2.98 1.42
CA SER A 32 38.08 -2.03 0.34
C SER A 32 36.95 -1.05 0.02
N SER A 33 35.69 -1.39 0.31
CA SER A 33 34.52 -0.54 -0.02
C SER A 33 33.54 -0.42 1.14
N SER A 34 33.05 0.80 1.38
CA SER A 34 31.92 1.07 2.28
C SER A 34 30.61 0.90 1.52
N ASN A 35 30.04 -0.32 1.56
CA ASN A 35 28.76 -0.60 0.91
C ASN A 35 27.61 -0.41 1.90
N ALA A 36 26.64 0.44 1.56
CA ALA A 36 25.47 0.71 2.41
C ALA A 36 24.52 -0.50 2.53
N ASN A 37 24.60 -1.45 1.60
CA ASN A 37 23.82 -2.69 1.65
C ASN A 37 24.60 -3.76 2.42
N ARG A 38 24.12 -4.08 3.63
CA ARG A 38 24.75 -5.02 4.56
C ARG A 38 24.89 -6.45 3.99
N ALA A 39 23.90 -6.94 3.26
CA ALA A 39 23.94 -8.27 2.66
C ALA A 39 24.97 -8.34 1.51
N ALA A 40 25.05 -7.27 0.72
CA ALA A 40 26.08 -7.13 -0.32
C ALA A 40 27.47 -6.98 0.30
N ALA A 41 27.62 -6.21 1.38
CA ALA A 41 28.88 -6.06 2.11
C ALA A 41 29.37 -7.40 2.70
N LEU A 42 28.45 -8.17 3.30
CA LEU A 42 28.75 -9.49 3.85
C LEU A 42 29.16 -10.48 2.75
N SER A 43 28.42 -10.54 1.64
CA SER A 43 28.73 -11.47 0.53
C SER A 43 30.01 -11.09 -0.21
N THR A 44 30.33 -9.80 -0.31
CA THR A 44 31.59 -9.32 -0.91
C THR A 44 32.78 -9.68 -0.03
N CYS A 45 32.65 -9.52 1.29
CA CYS A 45 33.74 -9.82 2.23
C CYS A 45 33.89 -11.32 2.49
N CYS A 46 32.77 -12.03 2.65
CA CYS A 46 32.71 -13.44 3.05
C CYS A 46 31.78 -14.23 2.12
N PRO A 47 32.16 -14.44 0.85
CA PRO A 47 31.41 -15.34 -0.05
C PRO A 47 31.43 -16.79 0.46
N THR A 48 32.43 -17.16 1.26
CA THR A 48 32.44 -18.40 2.05
C THR A 48 32.86 -18.11 3.50
N GLN A 49 32.48 -18.99 4.45
CA GLN A 49 32.69 -18.75 5.88
C GLN A 49 34.14 -18.94 6.37
N ALA A 50 35.08 -19.37 5.51
CA ALA A 50 36.45 -19.71 5.89
C ALA A 50 37.50 -18.76 5.29
N ILE A 51 37.09 -17.59 4.78
CA ILE A 51 38.02 -16.64 4.19
C ILE A 51 38.70 -15.82 5.29
N GLU A 52 40.02 -15.72 5.16
CA GLU A 52 40.88 -14.85 5.96
C GLU A 52 41.78 -14.05 5.03
N GLY A 53 42.05 -12.80 5.41
CA GLY A 53 42.87 -11.90 4.61
C GLY A 53 43.38 -10.71 5.39
N LYS A 54 43.98 -9.77 4.66
CA LYS A 54 44.47 -8.49 5.21
C LYS A 54 43.87 -7.33 4.43
N GLY A 55 43.64 -6.22 5.11
CA GLY A 55 43.20 -4.98 4.48
C GLY A 55 43.65 -3.77 5.29
N THR A 56 43.85 -2.65 4.62
CA THR A 56 44.27 -1.39 5.26
C THR A 56 43.09 -0.41 5.27
N VAL A 57 42.78 0.14 6.43
CA VAL A 57 41.73 1.15 6.63
C VAL A 57 42.32 2.30 7.43
N ASP A 58 42.25 3.52 6.90
CA ASP A 58 42.78 4.75 7.52
C ASP A 58 44.22 4.59 8.05
N GLY A 59 45.10 3.97 7.25
CA GLY A 59 46.51 3.75 7.60
C GLY A 59 46.76 2.67 8.65
N THR A 60 45.73 1.96 9.11
CA THR A 60 45.85 0.81 10.02
C THR A 60 45.69 -0.49 9.25
N VAL A 61 46.64 -1.41 9.40
CA VAL A 61 46.57 -2.74 8.79
C VAL A 61 45.78 -3.68 9.70
N PHE A 62 44.75 -4.31 9.14
CA PHE A 62 43.92 -5.30 9.80
C PHE A 62 44.08 -6.67 9.16
N THR A 63 44.13 -7.72 9.99
CA THR A 63 43.76 -9.07 9.56
C THR A 63 42.27 -9.26 9.74
N TYR A 64 41.58 -9.79 8.73
CA TYR A 64 40.17 -10.13 8.84
C TYR A 64 39.91 -11.62 8.69
N ALA A 65 38.87 -12.11 9.36
CA ALA A 65 38.45 -13.50 9.30
C ALA A 65 36.92 -13.62 9.36
N CYS A 66 36.36 -14.37 8.42
CA CYS A 66 34.95 -14.71 8.38
C CYS A 66 34.59 -15.76 9.44
N GLY A 67 33.39 -15.67 10.03
CA GLY A 67 32.89 -16.63 11.01
C GLY A 67 33.57 -16.57 12.39
N LYS A 68 34.39 -15.54 12.63
CA LYS A 68 35.11 -15.31 13.88
C LYS A 68 34.68 -14.00 14.53
N TYR A 69 34.91 -13.90 15.83
CA TYR A 69 34.69 -12.68 16.61
C TYR A 69 35.76 -12.54 17.71
N ALA A 70 35.93 -11.32 18.21
CA ALA A 70 36.82 -11.01 19.32
C ALA A 70 36.04 -11.01 20.64
N SER A 71 36.65 -11.49 21.71
CA SER A 71 36.10 -11.54 23.07
C SER A 71 37.18 -11.22 24.12
N PRO A 72 36.92 -10.38 25.15
CA PRO A 72 35.66 -9.70 25.42
C PRO A 72 35.40 -8.57 24.42
N TYR A 73 34.14 -8.24 24.16
CA TYR A 73 33.76 -7.12 23.31
C TYR A 73 32.75 -6.24 24.04
N GLU A 74 32.62 -4.98 23.65
CA GLU A 74 31.65 -4.08 24.27
C GLU A 74 30.22 -4.59 24.10
N SER A 75 29.45 -4.63 25.18
CA SER A 75 28.07 -5.15 25.16
C SER A 75 27.13 -4.34 24.26
N SER A 76 27.45 -3.07 23.99
CA SER A 76 26.73 -2.19 23.08
C SER A 76 27.45 -2.11 21.73
N GLY A 77 26.95 -2.84 20.73
CA GLY A 77 27.43 -2.70 19.35
C GLY A 77 26.95 -1.40 18.70
N GLN A 78 27.79 -0.78 17.87
CA GLN A 78 27.46 0.43 17.11
C GLN A 78 26.93 0.07 15.72
N ASN A 79 25.96 0.81 15.20
CA ASN A 79 25.42 0.51 13.86
C ASN A 79 26.39 1.00 12.79
N THR A 80 26.81 0.11 11.89
CA THR A 80 27.70 0.40 10.77
C THR A 80 27.15 -0.26 9.51
N ALA A 81 27.33 0.40 8.38
CA ALA A 81 26.76 -0.06 7.13
C ALA A 81 27.57 -1.22 6.52
N SER A 82 28.89 -1.25 6.76
CA SER A 82 29.80 -2.24 6.21
C SER A 82 30.90 -2.70 7.20
N PRO A 83 31.58 -3.83 6.93
CA PRO A 83 32.78 -4.23 7.66
C PRO A 83 33.88 -3.18 7.62
N ARG A 84 34.04 -2.46 6.49
CA ARG A 84 35.03 -1.37 6.35
C ARG A 84 34.76 -0.26 7.36
N ASP A 85 33.51 0.17 7.50
CA ASP A 85 33.13 1.23 8.44
C ASP A 85 33.36 0.78 9.89
N CYS A 86 33.15 -0.50 10.18
CA CYS A 86 33.45 -1.07 11.49
C CYS A 86 34.97 -1.13 11.77
N ALA A 87 35.79 -1.52 10.79
CA ALA A 87 37.25 -1.43 10.90
C ALA A 87 37.70 0.03 11.07
N GLN A 88 37.02 0.97 10.42
CA GLN A 88 37.32 2.40 10.53
C GLN A 88 37.09 2.94 11.95
N LEU A 89 35.97 2.57 12.59
CA LEU A 89 35.73 2.89 14.01
C LEU A 89 36.86 2.37 14.90
N CYS A 90 37.32 1.15 14.64
CA CYS A 90 38.46 0.59 15.37
C CYS A 90 39.77 1.32 15.07
N ALA A 91 40.04 1.69 13.81
CA ALA A 91 41.25 2.43 13.42
C ALA A 91 41.35 3.77 14.15
N GLN A 92 40.21 4.47 14.30
CA GLN A 92 40.14 5.77 14.97
C GLN A 92 40.25 5.69 16.51
N ASP A 93 39.92 4.54 17.12
CA ASP A 93 40.10 4.31 18.55
C ASP A 93 41.50 3.72 18.83
N PRO A 94 42.42 4.48 19.47
CA PRO A 94 43.77 4.00 19.74
C PRO A 94 43.80 2.80 20.71
N THR A 95 42.74 2.61 21.51
CA THR A 95 42.61 1.48 22.46
C THR A 95 41.98 0.24 21.84
N CYS A 96 41.43 0.35 20.62
CA CYS A 96 40.85 -0.78 19.92
C CYS A 96 41.95 -1.73 19.43
N VAL A 97 41.86 -3.00 19.82
CA VAL A 97 42.72 -4.07 19.33
C VAL A 97 42.03 -4.92 18.25
N ALA A 98 40.70 -4.97 18.26
CA ALA A 98 39.92 -5.66 17.25
C ALA A 98 38.47 -5.13 17.19
N ALA A 99 37.80 -5.36 16.06
CA ALA A 99 36.37 -5.16 15.91
C ALA A 99 35.71 -6.39 15.27
N SER A 100 34.46 -6.63 15.65
CA SER A 100 33.65 -7.74 15.13
C SER A 100 32.36 -7.18 14.53
N TRP A 101 32.18 -7.33 13.22
CA TRP A 101 30.99 -6.86 12.53
C TRP A 101 29.99 -7.98 12.31
N ALA A 102 28.76 -7.79 12.79
CA ALA A 102 27.67 -8.74 12.67
C ALA A 102 26.83 -8.46 11.42
N GLY A 103 27.01 -9.27 10.37
CA GLY A 103 26.39 -9.00 9.06
C GLY A 103 24.87 -9.10 8.99
N ARG A 104 24.20 -9.68 10.00
CA ARG A 104 22.72 -9.75 10.04
C ARG A 104 22.07 -8.42 10.45
N ASN A 105 22.66 -7.71 11.40
CA ASN A 105 22.08 -6.50 12.00
C ASN A 105 22.97 -5.26 11.83
N GLY A 106 24.17 -5.41 11.27
CA GLY A 106 25.12 -4.32 11.03
C GLY A 106 25.77 -3.79 12.30
N LEU A 107 25.74 -4.56 13.40
CA LEU A 107 26.36 -4.13 14.65
C LEU A 107 27.87 -4.38 14.63
N CYS A 108 28.63 -3.33 14.89
CA CYS A 108 30.06 -3.32 15.08
C CYS A 108 30.37 -3.37 16.57
N TYR A 109 31.05 -4.43 16.99
CA TYR A 109 31.49 -4.62 18.37
C TYR A 109 32.97 -4.37 18.46
N VAL A 110 33.35 -3.28 19.14
CA VAL A 110 34.75 -2.94 19.39
C VAL A 110 35.27 -3.73 20.58
N THR A 111 36.53 -4.15 20.49
CA THR A 111 37.26 -4.89 21.53
C THR A 111 38.52 -4.13 21.89
N ARG A 112 38.71 -3.91 23.20
CA ARG A 112 39.90 -3.33 23.83
C ARG A 112 40.63 -4.45 24.59
N GLU A 113 41.89 -4.21 25.00
CA GLU A 113 42.87 -5.17 25.59
C GLU A 113 42.37 -6.53 26.13
N GLY A 114 43.18 -7.58 25.96
CA GLY A 114 42.93 -8.92 26.53
C GLY A 114 42.08 -9.86 25.67
N SER A 115 42.09 -9.67 24.34
CA SER A 115 41.20 -10.37 23.42
C SER A 115 41.63 -11.80 23.09
N SER A 116 40.66 -12.70 23.06
CA SER A 116 40.70 -14.01 22.41
C SER A 116 39.85 -13.99 21.14
N PHE A 117 40.29 -14.72 20.11
CA PHE A 117 39.58 -14.82 18.83
C PHE A 117 38.93 -16.20 18.74
N GLY A 118 37.60 -16.23 18.78
CA GLY A 118 36.83 -17.47 18.80
C GLY A 118 36.03 -17.68 17.52
N PRO A 119 35.83 -18.93 17.08
CA PRO A 119 34.79 -19.22 16.10
C PRO A 119 33.42 -18.90 16.72
N ARG A 120 32.49 -18.39 15.91
CA ARG A 120 31.07 -18.32 16.26
C ARG A 120 30.25 -19.09 15.23
N PRO A 121 30.19 -20.43 15.34
CA PRO A 121 29.53 -21.26 14.35
C PRO A 121 28.06 -20.86 14.18
N GLY A 122 27.64 -20.60 12.95
CA GLY A 122 26.24 -20.25 12.61
C GLY A 122 25.92 -18.74 12.59
N GLU A 123 26.88 -17.88 12.96
CA GLU A 123 26.68 -16.42 12.92
C GLU A 123 27.60 -15.75 11.88
N ASN A 124 27.04 -14.77 11.14
CA ASN A 124 27.71 -14.06 10.05
C ASN A 124 28.61 -12.94 10.60
N PHE A 125 29.56 -13.30 11.46
CA PHE A 125 30.52 -12.35 12.00
C PHE A 125 31.75 -12.24 11.12
N ILE A 126 32.31 -11.03 11.09
CA ILE A 126 33.59 -10.72 10.47
C ILE A 126 34.46 -10.13 11.57
N LEU A 127 35.52 -10.83 11.95
CA LEU A 127 36.55 -10.34 12.85
C LEU A 127 37.53 -9.49 12.05
N MET A 128 37.93 -8.34 12.59
CA MET A 128 39.01 -7.49 12.09
C MET A 128 39.93 -7.15 13.26
N ALA A 129 41.10 -7.76 13.32
CA ALA A 129 42.10 -7.50 14.35
C ALA A 129 43.17 -6.54 13.81
N LYS A 130 43.50 -5.49 14.59
CA LYS A 130 44.63 -4.62 14.26
C LYS A 130 45.90 -5.43 14.30
N THR A 131 46.82 -5.09 13.41
CA THR A 131 48.18 -5.65 13.40
C THR A 131 49.17 -4.59 13.86
N GLU A 132 50.33 -5.03 14.35
CA GLU A 132 51.46 -4.14 14.66
C GLU A 132 52.25 -3.75 13.39
N GLU A 133 51.80 -4.19 12.21
CA GLU A 133 52.42 -3.82 10.94
C GLU A 133 52.15 -2.33 10.69
N THR A 134 53.19 -1.52 10.74
CA THR A 134 53.17 -0.22 10.08
C THR A 134 52.91 -0.46 8.60
N PRO A 135 52.04 0.33 7.93
CA PRO A 135 51.97 0.32 6.48
C PRO A 135 53.40 0.43 5.97
N THR A 136 53.85 -0.53 5.17
CA THR A 136 55.16 -0.43 4.54
C THR A 136 55.06 0.67 3.50
N ASP A 137 55.12 1.92 3.96
CA ASP A 137 55.65 3.02 3.17
C ASP A 137 57.12 2.67 2.97
N ASP A 138 57.43 2.00 1.87
CA ASP A 138 58.77 2.07 1.30
C ASP A 138 58.89 3.45 0.65
N PRO A 139 59.54 4.44 1.30
CA PRO A 139 59.64 5.80 0.77
C PRO A 139 60.72 5.89 -0.32
N SER A 140 61.39 4.77 -0.67
CA SER A 140 62.51 4.74 -1.59
C SER A 140 62.12 4.66 -3.07
N LEU A 141 60.83 4.58 -3.43
CA LEU A 141 60.39 4.45 -4.83
C LEU A 141 59.15 5.28 -5.21
N ALA A 142 58.82 6.34 -4.48
CA ALA A 142 57.79 7.27 -4.93
C ALA A 142 58.41 8.30 -5.91
N ASP A 143 58.53 7.91 -7.18
CA ASP A 143 58.93 8.82 -8.26
C ASP A 143 58.02 10.07 -8.24
N PRO A 144 58.56 11.29 -8.05
CA PRO A 144 57.78 12.52 -8.08
C PRO A 144 56.96 12.68 -9.37
N ALA A 145 57.43 12.10 -10.48
CA ALA A 145 56.68 12.08 -11.74
C ALA A 145 55.43 11.19 -11.65
N ALA A 146 55.51 10.03 -10.99
CA ALA A 146 54.37 9.14 -10.78
C ALA A 146 53.31 9.77 -9.85
N ILE A 147 53.74 10.51 -8.82
CA ILE A 147 52.83 11.27 -7.95
C ILE A 147 52.13 12.39 -8.73
N ALA A 148 52.89 13.14 -9.54
CA ALA A 148 52.34 14.21 -10.38
C ALA A 148 51.33 13.66 -11.40
N GLN A 149 51.64 12.52 -12.03
CA GLN A 149 50.74 11.83 -12.94
C GLN A 149 49.45 11.38 -12.23
N CYS A 150 49.57 10.72 -11.08
CA CYS A 150 48.41 10.29 -10.29
C CYS A 150 47.51 11.47 -9.89
N ASN A 151 48.08 12.62 -9.53
CA ASN A 151 47.30 13.81 -9.20
C ASN A 151 46.59 14.39 -10.44
N ASN A 152 47.25 14.43 -11.59
CA ASN A 152 46.62 14.87 -12.83
C ASN A 152 45.46 13.95 -13.25
N GLU A 153 45.63 12.63 -13.12
CA GLU A 153 44.58 11.65 -13.38
C GLU A 153 43.41 11.80 -12.41
N LYS A 154 43.68 11.97 -11.11
CA LYS A 154 42.67 12.27 -10.08
C LYS A 154 41.87 13.52 -10.42
N ASP A 155 42.53 14.59 -10.84
CA ASP A 155 41.88 15.86 -11.18
C ASP A 155 41.12 15.76 -12.52
N ALA A 156 41.58 14.93 -13.46
CA ALA A 156 40.84 14.63 -14.68
C ALA A 156 39.56 13.83 -14.37
N ILE A 157 39.66 12.78 -13.54
CA ILE A 157 38.52 11.98 -13.09
C ILE A 157 37.51 12.85 -12.34
N ARG A 158 37.98 13.74 -11.45
CA ARG A 158 37.10 14.64 -10.70
C ARG A 158 36.35 15.60 -11.62
N ARG A 159 37.02 16.15 -12.64
CA ARG A 159 36.37 17.03 -13.64
C ARG A 159 35.34 16.28 -14.46
N GLU A 160 35.67 15.08 -14.93
CA GLU A 160 34.73 14.25 -15.69
C GLU A 160 33.50 13.90 -14.87
N MET A 161 33.69 13.48 -13.62
CA MET A 161 32.59 13.18 -12.70
C MET A 161 31.71 14.41 -12.43
N THR A 162 32.30 15.59 -12.23
CA THR A 162 31.55 16.84 -12.06
C THR A 162 30.72 17.16 -13.31
N ASN A 163 31.32 17.09 -14.50
CA ASN A 163 30.62 17.37 -15.75
C ASN A 163 29.45 16.40 -15.99
N GLN A 164 29.66 15.11 -15.72
CA GLN A 164 28.59 14.10 -15.82
C GLN A 164 27.45 14.41 -14.84
N CYS A 165 27.78 14.70 -13.58
CA CYS A 165 26.80 15.09 -12.58
C CYS A 165 26.00 16.34 -13.00
N GLU A 166 26.67 17.36 -13.53
CA GLU A 166 26.01 18.59 -14.01
C GLU A 166 25.05 18.31 -15.17
N MET A 167 25.46 17.47 -16.14
CA MET A 167 24.62 17.06 -17.25
C MET A 167 23.40 16.27 -16.80
N GLU A 168 23.57 15.34 -15.85
CA GLU A 168 22.47 14.58 -15.27
C GLU A 168 21.49 15.47 -14.51
N VAL A 169 22.00 16.41 -13.69
CA VAL A 169 21.16 17.37 -12.96
C VAL A 169 20.39 18.26 -13.93
N GLN A 170 21.00 18.72 -15.02
CA GLN A 170 20.30 19.50 -16.04
C GLN A 170 19.23 18.67 -16.76
N GLY A 171 19.55 17.43 -17.12
CA GLY A 171 18.60 16.49 -17.72
C GLY A 171 17.40 16.21 -16.82
N GLN A 172 17.63 15.96 -15.53
CA GLN A 172 16.57 15.76 -14.55
C GLN A 172 15.71 17.01 -14.35
N LYS A 173 16.32 18.20 -14.28
CA LYS A 173 15.58 19.47 -14.19
C LYS A 173 14.67 19.69 -15.40
N ALA A 174 15.18 19.44 -16.61
CA ALA A 174 14.39 19.57 -17.84
C ALA A 174 13.23 18.55 -17.87
N ALA A 175 13.51 17.30 -17.49
CA ALA A 175 12.48 16.25 -17.38
C ALA A 175 11.40 16.65 -16.37
N HIS A 176 11.79 17.13 -15.18
CA HIS A 176 10.85 17.59 -14.15
C HIS A 176 9.98 18.75 -14.64
N GLN A 177 10.56 19.76 -15.30
CA GLN A 177 9.80 20.88 -15.86
C GLN A 177 8.81 20.43 -16.94
N SER A 178 9.21 19.48 -17.79
CA SER A 178 8.31 18.92 -18.81
C SER A 178 7.14 18.14 -18.19
N ALA A 179 7.42 17.36 -17.14
CA ALA A 179 6.41 16.60 -16.41
C ALA A 179 5.43 17.53 -15.69
N LEU A 180 5.92 18.64 -15.11
CA LEU A 180 5.09 19.66 -14.47
C LEU A 180 4.13 20.30 -15.47
N ARG A 181 4.62 20.72 -16.65
CA ARG A 181 3.77 21.30 -17.71
C ARG A 181 2.70 20.31 -18.18
N GLN A 182 3.07 19.06 -18.41
CA GLN A 182 2.10 18.03 -18.79
C GLN A 182 1.05 17.78 -17.70
N ALA A 183 1.44 17.82 -16.42
CA ALA A 183 0.50 17.69 -15.32
C ALA A 183 -0.47 18.88 -15.24
N GLU A 184 0.01 20.10 -15.44
CA GLU A 184 -0.81 21.31 -15.49
C GLU A 184 -1.83 21.25 -16.65
N ASP A 185 -1.40 20.81 -17.83
CA ASP A 185 -2.28 20.73 -18.99
C ASP A 185 -3.34 19.65 -18.82
N ARG A 186 -2.98 18.47 -18.29
CA ARG A 186 -3.97 17.44 -17.90
C ARG A 186 -4.98 17.96 -16.88
N CYS A 187 -4.51 18.67 -15.87
CA CYS A 187 -5.40 19.24 -14.84
C CYS A 187 -6.40 20.25 -15.46
N LYS A 188 -5.98 21.05 -16.45
CA LYS A 188 -6.88 21.98 -17.16
C LYS A 188 -7.92 21.23 -17.99
N GLU A 189 -7.53 20.18 -18.69
CA GLU A 189 -8.43 19.36 -19.50
C GLU A 189 -9.47 18.64 -18.64
N GLU A 190 -9.04 17.99 -17.56
CA GLU A 190 -9.93 17.32 -16.60
C GLU A 190 -10.91 18.31 -15.96
N LYS A 191 -10.46 19.53 -15.63
CA LYS A 191 -11.33 20.58 -15.11
C LYS A 191 -12.39 20.98 -16.13
N ALA A 192 -12.02 21.21 -17.38
CA ALA A 192 -12.96 21.57 -18.45
C ALA A 192 -13.99 20.45 -18.68
N GLN A 193 -13.55 19.18 -18.63
CA GLN A 193 -14.44 18.04 -18.72
C GLN A 193 -15.42 17.97 -17.55
N CYS A 194 -14.94 18.17 -16.32
CA CYS A 194 -15.78 18.20 -15.12
C CYS A 194 -16.86 19.29 -15.20
N GLU A 195 -16.51 20.48 -15.69
CA GLU A 195 -17.47 21.57 -15.90
C GLU A 195 -18.52 21.22 -16.98
N ALA A 196 -18.10 20.57 -18.07
CA ALA A 196 -19.00 20.10 -19.11
C ALA A 196 -19.95 19.00 -18.61
N ASP A 197 -19.45 18.02 -17.87
CA ASP A 197 -20.23 16.92 -17.33
C ASP A 197 -21.21 17.40 -16.26
N LYS A 198 -20.79 18.34 -15.41
CA LYS A 198 -21.69 19.03 -14.47
C LYS A 198 -22.84 19.72 -15.22
N SER A 199 -22.54 20.46 -16.28
CA SER A 199 -23.56 21.14 -17.09
C SER A 199 -24.56 20.13 -17.69
N ARG A 200 -24.05 19.04 -18.28
CA ARG A 200 -24.87 17.97 -18.84
C ARG A 200 -25.77 17.31 -17.79
N GLN A 201 -25.23 16.98 -16.62
CA GLN A 201 -26.00 16.36 -15.54
C GLN A 201 -27.12 17.30 -15.04
N VAL A 202 -26.83 18.59 -14.89
CA VAL A 202 -27.84 19.58 -14.48
C VAL A 202 -28.93 19.71 -15.53
N THR A 203 -28.58 19.77 -16.83
CA THR A 203 -29.57 19.81 -17.91
C THR A 203 -30.41 18.53 -17.94
N ALA A 204 -29.80 17.35 -17.87
CA ALA A 204 -30.53 16.08 -17.88
C ALA A 204 -31.48 15.97 -16.67
N ALA A 205 -31.03 16.33 -15.47
CA ALA A 205 -31.87 16.31 -14.27
C ALA A 205 -33.05 17.30 -14.37
N ARG A 206 -32.81 18.49 -14.94
CA ARG A 206 -33.87 19.47 -15.19
C ARG A 206 -34.90 18.95 -16.18
N ASP A 207 -34.44 18.37 -17.28
CA ASP A 207 -35.31 17.90 -18.35
C ASP A 207 -36.14 16.70 -17.86
N GLN A 208 -35.55 15.82 -17.04
CA GLN A 208 -36.28 14.75 -16.35
C GLN A 208 -37.34 15.30 -15.39
N CYS A 209 -36.99 16.29 -14.55
CA CYS A 209 -37.93 16.92 -13.63
C CYS A 209 -39.12 17.56 -14.38
N ASN A 210 -38.87 18.19 -15.53
CA ASN A 210 -39.93 18.76 -16.35
C ASN A 210 -40.83 17.67 -16.97
N ALA A 211 -40.25 16.54 -17.41
CA ALA A 211 -41.01 15.41 -17.93
C ALA A 211 -41.88 14.76 -16.83
N ASP A 212 -41.31 14.53 -15.64
CA ASP A 212 -42.03 13.97 -14.49
C ASP A 212 -43.17 14.89 -14.06
N LYS A 213 -42.93 16.21 -14.05
CA LYS A 213 -43.96 17.21 -13.76
C LYS A 213 -45.12 17.12 -14.76
N ALA A 214 -44.84 17.03 -16.05
CA ALA A 214 -45.87 16.90 -17.08
C ALA A 214 -46.65 15.58 -16.94
N GLY A 215 -45.97 14.49 -16.58
CA GLY A 215 -46.60 13.21 -16.25
C GLY A 215 -47.56 13.32 -15.07
N LEU A 216 -47.12 13.94 -13.97
CA LEU A 216 -47.96 14.16 -12.79
C LEU A 216 -49.17 15.06 -13.06
N GLU A 217 -49.01 16.08 -13.92
CA GLU A 217 -50.12 16.94 -14.35
C GLU A 217 -51.15 16.14 -15.15
N HIS A 218 -50.71 15.24 -16.03
CA HIS A 218 -51.58 14.34 -16.79
C HIS A 218 -52.29 13.30 -15.90
N ASP A 219 -51.56 12.66 -14.98
CA ASP A 219 -52.13 11.68 -14.05
C ASP A 219 -53.19 12.33 -13.14
N ARG A 220 -52.98 13.59 -12.74
CA ARG A 220 -53.96 14.36 -11.96
C ARG A 220 -55.25 14.58 -12.75
N GLU A 221 -55.15 14.95 -14.03
CA GLU A 221 -56.31 15.15 -14.89
C GLU A 221 -57.10 13.85 -15.09
N MET A 222 -56.39 12.74 -15.35
CA MET A 222 -57.00 11.41 -15.46
C MET A 222 -57.72 11.00 -14.17
N CYS A 223 -57.08 11.17 -13.01
CA CYS A 223 -57.71 10.86 -11.72
C CYS A 223 -58.97 11.70 -11.46
N GLU A 224 -58.95 12.97 -11.85
CA GLU A 224 -60.10 13.87 -11.68
C GLU A 224 -61.26 13.48 -12.61
N GLU A 225 -60.96 13.05 -13.84
CA GLU A 225 -61.96 12.52 -14.75
C GLU A 225 -62.56 11.20 -14.25
N GLU A 226 -61.74 10.24 -13.83
CA GLU A 226 -62.19 8.96 -13.26
C GLU A 226 -63.07 9.18 -12.03
N LYS A 227 -62.67 10.08 -11.12
CA LYS A 227 -63.46 10.46 -9.95
C LYS A 227 -64.84 11.00 -10.37
N ASN A 228 -64.89 11.89 -11.37
CA ASN A 228 -66.14 12.47 -11.84
C ASN A 228 -67.05 11.42 -12.48
N GLN A 229 -66.50 10.53 -13.31
CA GLN A 229 -67.25 9.42 -13.90
C GLN A 229 -67.82 8.48 -12.82
N GLN A 230 -67.01 8.14 -11.81
CA GLN A 230 -67.44 7.27 -10.73
C GLN A 230 -68.52 7.93 -9.85
N SER A 231 -68.43 9.24 -9.61
CA SER A 231 -69.47 10.01 -8.90
C SER A 231 -70.80 9.97 -9.65
N GLN A 232 -70.79 10.25 -10.96
CA GLN A 232 -72.00 10.19 -11.80
C GLN A 232 -72.61 8.79 -11.85
N GLN A 233 -71.77 7.75 -11.93
CA GLN A 233 -72.23 6.37 -11.88
C GLN A 233 -72.90 6.06 -10.54
N CYS A 234 -72.31 6.48 -9.42
CA CYS A 234 -72.88 6.29 -8.09
C CYS A 234 -74.24 7.01 -7.96
N GLU A 235 -74.33 8.26 -8.41
CA GLU A 235 -75.60 9.03 -8.42
C GLU A 235 -76.69 8.30 -9.22
N SER A 236 -76.37 7.79 -10.41
CA SER A 236 -77.33 7.04 -11.23
C SER A 236 -77.82 5.74 -10.56
N GLN A 237 -76.94 5.06 -9.81
CA GLN A 237 -77.31 3.86 -9.05
C GLN A 237 -78.21 4.21 -7.87
N VAL A 238 -77.93 5.30 -7.16
CA VAL A 238 -78.77 5.80 -6.07
C VAL A 238 -80.17 6.13 -6.58
N ASP A 239 -80.30 6.87 -7.68
CA ASP A 239 -81.59 7.20 -8.30
C ASP A 239 -82.35 5.95 -8.74
N GLY A 240 -81.65 4.99 -9.36
CA GLY A 240 -82.22 3.71 -9.76
C GLY A 240 -82.76 2.90 -8.58
N LEU A 241 -82.00 2.83 -7.48
CA LEU A 241 -82.42 2.13 -6.26
C LEU A 241 -83.59 2.84 -5.57
N GLN A 242 -83.59 4.17 -5.51
CA GLN A 242 -84.71 4.94 -4.97
C GLN A 242 -86.01 4.66 -5.73
N LYS A 243 -85.94 4.55 -7.06
CA LYS A 243 -87.09 4.19 -7.88
C LYS A 243 -87.59 2.77 -7.56
N GLN A 244 -86.69 1.80 -7.45
CA GLN A 244 -87.05 0.42 -7.08
C GLN A 244 -87.70 0.35 -5.69
N VAL A 245 -87.19 1.11 -4.71
CA VAL A 245 -87.78 1.20 -3.37
C VAL A 245 -89.21 1.74 -3.45
N LYS A 246 -89.44 2.80 -4.21
CA LYS A 246 -90.77 3.37 -4.40
C LYS A 246 -91.75 2.40 -5.07
N ASP A 247 -91.32 1.71 -6.11
CA ASP A 247 -92.14 0.71 -6.81
C ASP A 247 -92.52 -0.45 -5.87
N LEU A 248 -91.59 -0.88 -5.00
CA LEU A 248 -91.84 -1.88 -3.96
C LEU A 248 -92.83 -1.38 -2.90
N GLU A 249 -92.70 -0.14 -2.44
CA GLU A 249 -93.64 0.47 -1.50
C GLU A 249 -95.06 0.53 -2.07
N ASP A 250 -95.21 0.91 -3.35
CA ASP A 250 -96.50 0.95 -4.05
C ASP A 250 -97.10 -0.45 -4.24
N GLN A 251 -96.28 -1.48 -4.49
CA GLN A 251 -96.72 -2.89 -4.52
C GLN A 251 -97.24 -3.36 -3.16
N VAL A 252 -96.52 -3.05 -2.07
CA VAL A 252 -96.97 -3.38 -0.70
C VAL A 252 -98.29 -2.69 -0.37
N ARG A 253 -98.47 -1.44 -0.82
CA ARG A 253 -99.68 -0.65 -0.56
C ARG A 253 -100.90 -1.10 -1.38
N SER A 254 -100.69 -1.64 -2.58
CA SER A 254 -101.76 -2.16 -3.46
C SER A 254 -102.11 -3.63 -3.21
N GLY A 255 -101.27 -4.38 -2.50
CA GLY A 255 -101.46 -5.78 -2.12
C GLY A 255 -102.46 -6.06 -0.98
N SER A 256 -103.55 -5.28 -0.85
CA SER A 256 -104.73 -5.71 -0.08
C SER A 256 -105.56 -6.69 -0.92
N GLY A 257 -105.03 -7.88 -1.13
CA GLY A 257 -105.70 -9.01 -1.77
C GLY A 257 -105.58 -10.24 -0.89
N SER A 258 -106.71 -10.71 -0.37
CA SER A 258 -106.85 -11.88 0.50
C SER A 258 -106.15 -13.13 -0.08
N GLY A 259 -105.15 -13.64 0.63
CA GLY A 259 -104.53 -14.93 0.36
C GLY A 259 -104.33 -15.70 1.67
N SER A 260 -105.31 -16.53 2.03
CA SER A 260 -105.15 -17.54 3.08
C SER A 260 -104.18 -18.60 2.60
N GLY A 261 -102.94 -18.58 3.10
CA GLY A 261 -101.93 -19.60 2.83
C GLY A 261 -101.24 -20.01 4.13
N SER A 262 -101.67 -21.12 4.71
CA SER A 262 -100.97 -21.79 5.80
C SER A 262 -99.66 -22.37 5.28
N GLY A 263 -98.54 -21.76 5.63
CA GLY A 263 -97.19 -22.26 5.37
C GLY A 263 -96.38 -22.26 6.65
N THR A 264 -96.17 -23.44 7.22
CA THR A 264 -95.32 -23.66 8.39
C THR A 264 -93.84 -23.51 8.04
N GLY A 265 -93.17 -22.57 8.72
CA GLY A 265 -91.80 -22.62 9.25
C GLY A 265 -90.63 -23.11 8.37
N SER A 266 -89.58 -22.28 8.27
CA SER A 266 -88.35 -22.45 9.07
C SER A 266 -87.38 -21.32 8.74
N GLY A 267 -87.04 -20.55 9.77
CA GLY A 267 -86.02 -19.50 9.67
C GLY A 267 -84.62 -20.10 9.60
N SER A 268 -83.74 -19.40 8.90
CA SER A 268 -82.30 -19.37 9.16
C SER A 268 -81.81 -18.02 8.69
N GLY A 269 -81.77 -17.07 9.63
CA GLY A 269 -81.05 -15.82 9.45
C GLY A 269 -79.55 -16.09 9.50
N SER A 270 -78.82 -15.51 8.58
CA SER A 270 -77.38 -15.30 8.68
C SER A 270 -77.08 -13.97 8.02
N GLY A 271 -77.20 -12.90 8.82
CA GLY A 271 -76.52 -11.65 8.52
C GLY A 271 -75.06 -11.78 8.92
N SER A 272 -74.15 -11.22 8.13
CA SER A 272 -72.83 -10.77 8.59
C SER A 272 -72.15 -9.90 7.53
N GLY A 273 -72.05 -8.60 7.84
CA GLY A 273 -70.81 -7.83 7.73
C GLY A 273 -70.39 -7.29 6.36
N THR A 274 -70.66 -6.01 6.15
CA THR A 274 -69.78 -5.14 5.35
C THR A 274 -68.44 -4.96 6.06
N GLY A 275 -67.35 -4.94 5.30
CA GLY A 275 -66.00 -4.74 5.82
C GLY A 275 -65.05 -4.20 4.74
N SER A 276 -65.28 -2.97 4.29
CA SER A 276 -64.26 -2.21 3.55
C SER A 276 -63.25 -1.65 4.55
N GLY A 277 -62.12 -2.32 4.71
CA GLY A 277 -61.01 -1.83 5.53
C GLY A 277 -60.11 -0.89 4.72
N THR A 278 -60.34 0.42 4.79
CA THR A 278 -59.30 1.41 4.47
C THR A 278 -58.48 1.68 5.72
N GLY A 279 -57.40 0.93 5.89
CA GLY A 279 -56.41 1.16 6.94
C GLY A 279 -55.42 2.25 6.52
N SER A 280 -55.72 3.51 6.85
CA SER A 280 -54.72 4.58 6.85
C SER A 280 -53.84 4.45 8.09
N GLY A 281 -52.77 3.66 7.98
CA GLY A 281 -51.72 3.60 8.98
C GLY A 281 -50.74 4.76 8.81
N SER A 282 -50.95 5.85 9.57
CA SER A 282 -49.91 6.86 9.80
C SER A 282 -48.82 6.27 10.71
N GLY A 283 -47.82 5.65 10.09
CA GLY A 283 -46.58 5.25 10.75
C GLY A 283 -45.60 6.41 10.82
N THR A 284 -45.55 7.11 11.94
CA THR A 284 -44.41 7.95 12.31
C THR A 284 -43.29 7.06 12.84
N GLY A 285 -42.15 7.04 12.16
CA GLY A 285 -40.94 6.41 12.71
C GLY A 285 -39.94 5.97 11.67
N SER A 286 -38.89 6.77 11.45
CA SER A 286 -37.48 6.35 11.60
C SER A 286 -36.59 7.48 11.11
N GLY A 287 -35.89 8.10 12.05
CA GLY A 287 -34.78 8.99 11.74
C GLY A 287 -33.70 8.22 10.99
N SER A 288 -33.31 8.76 9.84
CA SER A 288 -32.05 8.41 9.20
C SER A 288 -31.25 9.70 9.10
N SER A 289 -30.37 9.91 10.08
CA SER A 289 -29.26 10.85 9.94
C SER A 289 -28.34 10.32 8.86
N SER A 290 -28.63 10.66 7.61
CA SER A 290 -27.69 10.57 6.50
C SER A 290 -26.65 11.67 6.68
N GLY A 291 -25.68 11.41 7.56
CA GLY A 291 -24.42 12.14 7.53
C GLY A 291 -23.73 11.79 6.22
N SER A 292 -23.91 12.66 5.22
CA SER A 292 -23.15 12.64 3.97
C SER A 292 -21.68 12.87 4.31
N GLY A 293 -20.97 11.78 4.63
CA GLY A 293 -19.52 11.77 4.63
C GLY A 293 -19.06 11.92 3.19
N SER A 294 -18.74 13.15 2.80
CA SER A 294 -18.03 13.44 1.56
C SER A 294 -16.82 12.52 1.46
N ASN A 295 -16.86 11.55 0.54
CA ASN A 295 -15.67 10.84 0.08
C ASN A 295 -14.84 11.82 -0.75
N THR A 296 -14.15 12.75 -0.09
CA THR A 296 -13.03 13.46 -0.69
C THR A 296 -11.92 12.43 -0.86
N PHE A 297 -11.80 11.93 -2.09
CA PHE A 297 -10.63 11.22 -2.56
C PHE A 297 -9.47 12.22 -2.54
N LEU A 298 -8.72 12.23 -1.42
CA LEU A 298 -7.63 13.16 -1.25
C LEU A 298 -6.47 12.76 -2.16
N GLN A 299 -6.12 13.74 -2.98
CA GLN A 299 -4.88 13.88 -3.70
C GLN A 299 -3.68 13.43 -2.86
N SER A 300 -2.71 12.86 -3.56
CA SER A 300 -1.34 12.69 -3.10
C SER A 300 -0.86 13.87 -2.25
N GLY A 301 -0.53 13.59 -0.99
CA GLY A 301 0.26 14.49 -0.15
C GLY A 301 -0.55 15.43 0.73
N ASP A 302 -1.19 14.89 1.77
CA ASP A 302 -1.27 15.65 3.02
C ASP A 302 0.14 15.57 3.63
N SER A 303 0.92 16.65 3.51
CA SER A 303 2.33 16.75 3.95
C SER A 303 2.53 16.41 5.44
N ASP A 304 1.43 16.33 6.21
CA ASP A 304 1.40 15.93 7.61
C ASP A 304 1.51 14.41 7.84
N CYS A 305 1.34 13.59 6.80
CA CYS A 305 1.37 12.13 6.89
C CYS A 305 2.74 11.50 6.54
N GLU A 306 3.74 12.29 6.11
CA GLU A 306 4.99 11.75 5.54
C GLU A 306 5.90 11.03 6.54
N SER A 307 5.71 11.21 7.86
CA SER A 307 6.46 10.46 8.88
C SER A 307 5.79 9.13 9.28
N ILE A 308 5.44 8.32 8.28
CA ILE A 308 4.80 7.00 8.44
C ILE A 308 5.66 6.01 9.26
N SER A 309 6.98 6.25 9.34
CA SER A 309 7.93 5.46 10.13
C SER A 309 7.65 5.47 11.64
N THR A 310 6.90 6.46 12.14
CA THR A 310 6.61 6.63 13.57
C THR A 310 5.11 6.80 13.79
N PHE A 311 4.32 5.73 13.59
CA PHE A 311 2.93 5.63 14.06
C PHE A 311 2.78 5.71 15.60
N ALA A 312 3.77 6.25 16.32
CA ALA A 312 3.71 6.49 17.75
C ALA A 312 2.54 7.41 18.14
N ASN A 313 2.05 8.25 17.21
CA ASN A 313 0.96 9.17 17.47
C ASN A 313 -0.15 8.99 16.43
N CYS A 314 -1.27 8.41 16.85
CA CYS A 314 -2.54 8.45 16.13
C CYS A 314 -3.08 9.87 16.01
N LYS A 315 -2.43 10.69 15.20
CA LYS A 315 -2.79 12.10 14.99
C LYS A 315 -4.16 12.15 14.30
N PRO A 316 -5.10 12.97 14.78
CA PRO A 316 -6.36 13.20 14.07
C PRO A 316 -6.06 13.76 12.68
N GLY A 317 -6.55 13.11 11.62
CA GLY A 317 -6.41 13.57 10.23
C GLY A 317 -5.75 12.55 9.29
N CYS A 318 -4.73 11.82 9.76
CA CYS A 318 -3.99 10.88 8.91
C CYS A 318 -4.64 9.48 8.92
N LYS A 319 -5.74 9.31 8.18
CA LYS A 319 -6.47 8.03 8.13
C LYS A 319 -6.24 7.25 6.86
N ARG A 320 -6.02 7.88 5.70
CA ARG A 320 -5.89 7.20 4.41
C ARG A 320 -4.67 7.73 3.65
N PHE A 321 -3.93 6.82 3.02
CA PHE A 321 -2.75 7.13 2.23
C PHE A 321 -2.51 6.04 1.19
N ALA A 322 -1.57 6.23 0.26
CA ALA A 322 -1.21 5.21 -0.73
C ALA A 322 0.30 4.95 -0.72
N ILE A 323 0.69 3.68 -0.89
CA ILE A 323 2.08 3.25 -1.05
C ILE A 323 2.17 2.44 -2.34
N ASP A 324 3.01 2.85 -3.28
CA ASP A 324 3.10 2.30 -4.64
C ASP A 324 1.75 2.17 -5.34
N GLY A 325 0.88 3.18 -5.18
CA GLY A 325 -0.46 3.19 -5.77
C GLY A 325 -1.49 2.28 -5.09
N VAL A 326 -1.12 1.54 -4.03
CA VAL A 326 -2.06 0.74 -3.24
C VAL A 326 -2.63 1.58 -2.10
N PRO A 327 -3.95 1.75 -2.01
CA PRO A 327 -4.58 2.54 -0.95
C PRO A 327 -4.63 1.78 0.38
N TYR A 328 -4.31 2.50 1.44
CA TYR A 328 -4.24 2.02 2.81
C TYR A 328 -5.01 2.92 3.75
N GLU A 329 -5.51 2.32 4.84
CA GLU A 329 -6.16 3.03 5.94
C GLU A 329 -5.47 2.69 7.27
N LEU A 330 -5.07 3.73 8.00
CA LEU A 330 -4.57 3.62 9.36
C LEU A 330 -5.73 3.38 10.32
N ARG A 331 -5.69 2.24 11.00
CA ARG A 331 -6.60 1.84 12.07
C ARG A 331 -5.84 1.87 13.39
N CYS A 332 -6.04 2.97 14.10
CA CYS A 332 -5.49 3.23 15.42
C CYS A 332 -6.19 2.44 16.53
N ASN A 333 -5.42 1.94 17.50
CA ASN A 333 -5.93 1.18 18.66
C ASN A 333 -6.90 0.08 18.22
N ALA A 334 -6.51 -0.64 17.18
CA ALA A 334 -7.32 -1.66 16.54
C ALA A 334 -6.48 -2.91 16.35
N PHE A 335 -7.15 -4.07 16.26
CA PHE A 335 -6.50 -5.34 15.94
C PHE A 335 -7.31 -6.07 14.86
N ALA A 336 -6.61 -6.59 13.85
CA ALA A 336 -7.24 -7.42 12.82
C ALA A 336 -7.49 -8.84 13.37
N GLN A 337 -8.75 -9.15 13.65
CA GLN A 337 -9.21 -10.49 14.01
C GLN A 337 -9.40 -11.36 12.77
N ARG A 338 -9.41 -12.69 13.00
CA ARG A 338 -9.61 -13.71 11.96
C ARG A 338 -8.57 -13.62 10.84
N THR A 339 -7.34 -13.24 11.20
CA THR A 339 -6.22 -13.19 10.28
C THR A 339 -5.15 -14.20 10.68
N ALA A 340 -4.53 -14.84 9.69
CA ALA A 340 -3.26 -15.53 9.90
C ALA A 340 -2.16 -14.46 10.00
N LEU A 341 -1.28 -14.62 10.99
CA LEU A 341 -0.22 -13.66 11.29
C LEU A 341 1.12 -14.21 10.83
N GLN A 342 1.85 -13.44 10.03
CA GLN A 342 3.27 -13.68 9.79
C GLN A 342 4.06 -12.49 10.31
N LYS A 343 5.20 -12.75 10.95
CA LYS A 343 6.03 -11.69 11.53
C LYS A 343 7.39 -11.63 10.82
N SER A 344 7.90 -10.43 10.61
CA SER A 344 9.25 -10.18 10.08
C SER A 344 9.87 -8.95 10.74
N ASN A 345 11.17 -9.00 11.00
CA ASN A 345 11.99 -7.87 11.45
C ASN A 345 13.01 -7.43 10.37
N ALA A 346 12.82 -7.88 9.13
CA ALA A 346 13.73 -7.59 8.02
C ALA A 346 13.56 -6.17 7.43
N TYR A 347 12.52 -5.45 7.85
CA TYR A 347 12.17 -4.13 7.31
C TYR A 347 12.49 -3.06 8.35
N ALA A 348 13.14 -1.97 7.93
CA ALA A 348 13.47 -0.86 8.82
C ALA A 348 12.27 0.04 9.09
N THR A 349 11.31 0.08 8.15
CA THR A 349 10.09 0.89 8.27
C THR A 349 8.84 0.10 7.87
N ILE A 350 7.68 0.59 8.32
CA ILE A 350 6.39 0.05 7.89
C ILE A 350 6.15 0.26 6.39
N ASN A 351 6.67 1.35 5.80
CA ASN A 351 6.57 1.60 4.36
C ASN A 351 7.31 0.54 3.56
N GLU A 352 8.53 0.20 3.97
CA GLU A 352 9.28 -0.91 3.36
C GLU A 352 8.52 -2.22 3.52
N CYS A 353 7.98 -2.48 4.71
CA CYS A 353 7.22 -3.69 4.96
C CYS A 353 5.99 -3.83 4.02
N LEU A 354 5.27 -2.71 3.81
CA LEU A 354 4.13 -2.64 2.91
C LEU A 354 4.56 -2.80 1.45
N ALA A 355 5.52 -2.02 0.99
CA ALA A 355 5.99 -1.99 -0.40
C ALA A 355 6.64 -3.31 -0.85
N TYR A 356 7.55 -3.85 -0.03
CA TYR A 356 8.35 -5.03 -0.42
C TYR A 356 7.60 -6.35 -0.29
N LYS A 357 6.54 -6.42 0.51
CA LYS A 357 5.81 -7.67 0.70
C LYS A 357 4.30 -7.54 0.57
N CYS A 358 3.65 -6.71 1.39
CA CYS A 358 2.18 -6.66 1.38
C CYS A 358 1.60 -6.22 0.02
N ASN A 359 2.26 -5.29 -0.68
CA ASN A 359 1.89 -4.86 -2.04
C ASN A 359 2.10 -5.95 -3.09
N LYS A 360 3.05 -6.88 -2.87
CA LYS A 360 3.36 -7.97 -3.80
C LYS A 360 2.46 -9.20 -3.60
N GLU A 361 1.80 -9.28 -2.45
CA GLU A 361 0.92 -10.40 -2.09
C GLU A 361 -0.55 -9.96 -2.14
N SER A 362 -1.29 -10.53 -3.08
CA SER A 362 -2.71 -10.21 -3.30
C SER A 362 -3.60 -10.57 -2.09
N ASN A 363 -3.20 -11.57 -1.31
CA ASN A 363 -3.87 -11.99 -0.10
C ASN A 363 -3.43 -11.23 1.17
N CYS A 364 -2.44 -10.33 1.09
CA CYS A 364 -2.09 -9.49 2.23
C CYS A 364 -3.15 -8.41 2.42
N LEU A 365 -3.79 -8.40 3.59
CA LEU A 365 -4.85 -7.46 3.96
C LEU A 365 -4.29 -6.18 4.60
N GLY A 366 -3.04 -6.20 5.04
CA GLY A 366 -2.43 -5.10 5.76
C GLY A 366 -1.30 -5.55 6.68
N VAL A 367 -0.74 -4.61 7.42
CA VAL A 367 0.32 -4.87 8.40
C VAL A 367 0.08 -4.14 9.72
N GLY A 368 0.43 -4.78 10.82
CA GLY A 368 0.59 -4.16 12.13
C GLY A 368 2.06 -3.86 12.39
N TRP A 369 2.36 -2.70 12.97
CA TRP A 369 3.72 -2.34 13.36
C TRP A 369 3.89 -2.36 14.88
N GLN A 370 4.91 -3.05 15.36
CA GLN A 370 5.20 -3.16 16.78
C GLN A 370 6.34 -2.21 17.19
N PRO A 371 6.34 -1.68 18.44
CA PRO A 371 7.39 -0.78 18.92
C PRO A 371 8.81 -1.34 18.88
N ASN A 372 8.95 -2.67 18.88
CA ASN A 372 10.22 -3.39 18.78
C ASN A 372 10.70 -3.59 17.31
N GLY A 373 10.10 -2.89 16.34
CA GLY A 373 10.48 -2.94 14.93
C GLY A 373 9.97 -4.16 14.16
N TRP A 374 9.05 -4.94 14.74
CA TRP A 374 8.46 -6.08 14.05
C TRP A 374 7.29 -5.65 13.18
N CYS A 375 7.32 -6.08 11.92
CA CYS A 375 6.19 -6.01 11.02
C CYS A 375 5.36 -7.29 11.08
N VAL A 376 4.06 -7.15 11.29
CA VAL A 376 3.09 -8.24 11.40
C VAL A 376 2.16 -8.19 10.21
N PHE A 377 2.30 -9.13 9.28
CA PHE A 377 1.42 -9.26 8.12
C PHE A 377 0.11 -9.93 8.50
N HIS A 378 -0.98 -9.39 7.98
CA HIS A 378 -2.32 -9.92 8.15
C HIS A 378 -2.81 -10.57 6.85
N TYR A 379 -3.09 -11.86 6.92
CA TYR A 379 -3.68 -12.65 5.82
C TYR A 379 -5.07 -13.15 6.22
N PRO A 380 -5.98 -13.39 5.28
CA PRO A 380 -7.28 -13.97 5.60
C PRO A 380 -7.08 -15.38 6.20
N ALA A 381 -7.72 -15.67 7.34
CA ALA A 381 -7.61 -17.00 7.97
C ALA A 381 -8.25 -18.12 7.11
N LYS A 382 -9.13 -17.76 6.18
CA LYS A 382 -9.72 -18.64 5.17
C LYS A 382 -9.91 -17.86 3.87
N PRO A 383 -9.73 -18.48 2.68
CA PRO A 383 -10.02 -17.84 1.41
C PRO A 383 -11.46 -17.28 1.38
N GLY A 384 -11.62 -16.03 0.97
CA GLY A 384 -12.94 -15.38 0.81
C GLY A 384 -13.57 -14.77 2.07
N LEU A 385 -12.94 -14.89 3.25
CA LEU A 385 -13.43 -14.23 4.46
C LEU A 385 -12.73 -12.87 4.67
N PRO A 386 -13.47 -11.75 4.74
CA PRO A 386 -12.86 -10.45 5.02
C PRO A 386 -12.28 -10.43 6.43
N ALA A 387 -11.16 -9.73 6.62
CA ALA A 387 -10.67 -9.43 7.95
C ALA A 387 -11.68 -8.56 8.69
N ASN A 388 -11.92 -8.88 9.96
CA ASN A 388 -12.67 -8.01 10.84
C ASN A 388 -11.67 -7.23 11.70
N VAL A 389 -11.73 -5.91 11.65
CA VAL A 389 -10.87 -5.04 12.46
C VAL A 389 -11.70 -4.60 13.66
N VAL A 390 -11.33 -5.10 14.84
CA VAL A 390 -12.00 -4.71 16.08
C VAL A 390 -11.18 -3.65 16.82
N PRO A 391 -11.84 -2.72 17.54
CA PRO A 391 -11.16 -1.88 18.51
C PRO A 391 -10.42 -2.77 19.52
N ALA A 392 -9.16 -2.46 19.76
CA ALA A 392 -8.33 -3.17 20.74
C ALA A 392 -7.76 -2.14 21.72
N GLY A 393 -7.95 -2.37 23.02
CA GLY A 393 -7.26 -1.58 24.03
C GLY A 393 -5.74 -1.76 23.88
N GLY A 394 -5.01 -0.66 23.72
CA GLY A 394 -3.54 -0.62 23.69
C GLY A 394 -2.93 0.05 22.46
N ASN A 395 -1.62 0.30 22.50
CA ASN A 395 -0.82 0.97 21.46
C ASN A 395 -0.56 0.09 20.23
N ARG A 396 -1.61 -0.50 19.65
CA ARG A 396 -1.50 -1.30 18.42
C ARG A 396 -2.08 -0.50 17.26
N HIS A 397 -1.26 -0.32 16.24
CA HIS A 397 -1.61 0.40 15.02
C HIS A 397 -1.55 -0.57 13.86
N ASN A 398 -2.64 -0.65 13.10
CA ASN A 398 -2.70 -1.46 11.89
C ASN A 398 -2.93 -0.58 10.68
N VAL A 399 -2.25 -0.91 9.59
CA VAL A 399 -2.44 -0.31 8.29
C VAL A 399 -3.07 -1.36 7.39
N MET A 400 -4.32 -1.14 7.01
CA MET A 400 -5.13 -2.11 6.26
C MET A 400 -5.31 -1.64 4.83
N LYS A 401 -5.22 -2.54 3.85
CA LYS A 401 -5.59 -2.23 2.46
C LYS A 401 -7.06 -1.82 2.42
N VAL A 402 -7.33 -0.76 1.66
CA VAL A 402 -8.70 -0.38 1.35
C VAL A 402 -9.09 -1.12 0.08
N ASN A 403 -9.98 -2.10 0.19
CA ASN A 403 -10.63 -2.64 -1.00
C ASN A 403 -11.58 -1.56 -1.52
N LEU A 404 -11.36 -1.13 -2.76
CA LEU A 404 -12.29 -0.28 -3.50
C LEU A 404 -13.54 -1.08 -3.88
#